data_AF-A0AAU3TW15-F1
#
_entry.id   AF-A0AAU3TW15-F1
#
_cell.length_a   1.000
_cell.length_b   1.000
_cell.length_c   1.000
_cell.angle_alpha   90.00
_cell.angle_beta   90.00
_cell.angle_gamma   90.00
#
_symmetry.space_group_name_H-M   'P 1'
#
loop_
_entity.id
_entity.type
_entity.pdbx_description
1 polymer ?
#
loop_
_entity_poly.entity_id
_entity_poly.type
_entity_poly.pdbx_seq_one_letter_code
_entity_poly.pdbx_strand_id
1 'polypeptide(L)'
;MSTNLAERVAARRNTPARQPAHRGAVAAQPANLAQFVEAMLPQIKRALPAHVGGADRIARIALTELRRVEHLAEATQESFAGALMTCAQLGLEPGGVSGEAYLLPFYSKKVRAYEVQLVLGYQGMIKLFWQHPLAAGLDSHTVYEGDEFDYEYGLEPKLRHIPARGSAKGRPTHYYAVARLANGGNAFVVLDVEDVEAIRKRSKAKDFGPWQTDYDAMARKTCVRQLFKLLPKSAELARAVAHDETVRRDATPEGLDVPGEYLEGEMVEQPVGQDGEQAAVEDVPTEFTGWPEAVEPAGSDGGA
;
A
#
# COMPACT_ATOMS: atom_id res chain seq x y z
N MET A 1 -58.90 -50.84 -1.54
CA MET A 1 -60.14 -50.19 -1.98
C MET A 1 -59.78 -48.96 -2.80
N SER A 2 -60.36 -48.89 -4.00
CA SER A 2 -60.39 -47.82 -5.00
C SER A 2 -59.09 -47.22 -5.54
N THR A 3 -58.78 -47.64 -6.76
CA THR A 3 -57.83 -47.13 -7.74
C THR A 3 -58.51 -46.08 -8.63
N ASN A 4 -58.54 -44.81 -8.23
CA ASN A 4 -59.09 -43.77 -9.10
C ASN A 4 -58.14 -42.59 -9.30
N LEU A 5 -57.53 -42.55 -10.50
CA LEU A 5 -56.66 -41.48 -10.97
C LEU A 5 -57.42 -40.14 -11.13
N ALA A 6 -58.74 -40.21 -11.35
CA ALA A 6 -59.60 -39.02 -11.49
C ALA A 6 -59.69 -38.20 -10.20
N GLU A 7 -59.70 -38.83 -9.02
CA GLU A 7 -59.75 -38.14 -7.73
C GLU A 7 -58.45 -37.39 -7.41
N ARG A 8 -57.29 -37.93 -7.85
CA ARG A 8 -55.98 -37.26 -7.68
C ARG A 8 -55.81 -36.05 -8.60
N VAL A 9 -56.45 -36.05 -9.77
CA VAL A 9 -56.41 -34.91 -10.70
C VAL A 9 -57.37 -33.79 -10.26
N ALA A 10 -58.52 -34.14 -9.67
CA ALA A 10 -59.46 -33.17 -9.11
C ALA A 10 -58.88 -32.39 -7.92
N ALA A 11 -58.07 -33.03 -7.07
CA ALA A 11 -57.44 -32.39 -5.92
C ALA A 11 -56.34 -31.36 -6.27
N ARG A 12 -55.82 -31.35 -7.51
CA ARG A 12 -54.83 -30.36 -7.97
C ARG A 12 -55.43 -29.09 -8.57
N ARG A 13 -56.74 -29.06 -8.80
CA ARG A 13 -57.43 -27.93 -9.47
C ARG A 13 -57.97 -26.86 -8.52
N ASN A 14 -57.83 -27.03 -7.21
CA ASN A 14 -58.41 -26.11 -6.22
C ASN A 14 -57.41 -25.70 -5.12
N THR A 15 -56.22 -25.26 -5.53
CA THR A 15 -55.31 -24.52 -4.65
C THR A 15 -55.51 -23.02 -4.93
N PRO A 16 -55.92 -22.19 -3.95
CA PRO A 16 -56.04 -20.77 -4.15
C PRO A 16 -54.67 -20.17 -4.50
N ALA A 17 -54.65 -19.25 -5.46
CA ALA A 17 -53.45 -18.54 -5.89
C ALA A 17 -52.73 -17.97 -4.65
N ARG A 18 -51.49 -18.43 -4.45
CA ARG A 18 -50.60 -17.93 -3.39
C ARG A 18 -50.38 -16.44 -3.67
N GLN A 19 -51.00 -15.58 -2.85
CA GLN A 19 -50.71 -14.15 -2.83
C GLN A 19 -49.19 -13.98 -2.78
N PRO A 20 -48.61 -13.05 -3.56
CA PRO A 20 -47.19 -12.76 -3.44
C PRO A 20 -46.97 -12.34 -1.99
N ALA A 21 -46.16 -13.13 -1.27
CA ALA A 21 -45.74 -12.80 0.07
C ALA A 21 -45.28 -11.34 0.05
N HIS A 22 -45.76 -10.55 1.01
CA HIS A 22 -45.17 -9.27 1.35
C HIS A 22 -43.66 -9.48 1.32
N ARG A 23 -42.98 -8.92 0.31
CA ARG A 23 -41.53 -8.77 0.35
C ARG A 23 -41.31 -8.02 1.64
N GLY A 24 -40.79 -8.73 2.65
CA GLY A 24 -40.28 -8.10 3.85
C GLY A 24 -39.44 -6.94 3.39
N ALA A 25 -39.66 -5.77 3.99
CA ALA A 25 -38.91 -4.57 3.70
C ALA A 25 -37.45 -4.98 3.53
N VAL A 26 -36.93 -4.79 2.31
CA VAL A 26 -35.50 -4.95 2.04
C VAL A 26 -34.85 -4.07 3.09
N ALA A 27 -34.13 -4.70 4.03
CA ALA A 27 -33.32 -3.99 5.01
C ALA A 27 -32.58 -2.89 4.24
N ALA A 28 -32.68 -1.66 4.74
CA ALA A 28 -32.12 -0.48 4.09
C ALA A 28 -30.75 -0.83 3.51
N GLN A 29 -30.57 -0.58 2.21
CA GLN A 29 -29.28 -0.77 1.53
C GLN A 29 -28.20 -0.20 2.46
N PRO A 30 -27.14 -0.96 2.79
CA PRO A 30 -26.02 -0.37 3.51
C PRO A 30 -25.61 0.89 2.73
N ALA A 31 -25.37 1.98 3.44
CA ALA A 31 -24.94 3.23 2.82
C ALA A 31 -23.89 2.88 1.76
N ASN A 32 -24.09 3.33 0.52
CA ASN A 32 -23.08 3.07 -0.51
C ASN A 32 -21.74 3.59 0.04
N LEU A 33 -20.62 2.90 -0.24
CA LEU A 33 -19.33 3.26 0.37
C LEU A 33 -18.98 4.75 0.16
N ALA A 34 -19.53 5.36 -0.90
CA ALA A 34 -19.43 6.81 -1.12
C ALA A 34 -20.07 7.66 -0.01
N GLN A 35 -21.33 7.42 0.34
CA GLN A 35 -22.02 8.08 1.46
C GLN A 35 -21.32 7.79 2.79
N PHE A 36 -20.75 6.60 2.93
CA PHE A 36 -19.99 6.24 4.11
C PHE A 36 -18.69 7.05 4.26
N VAL A 37 -17.94 7.27 3.15
CA VAL A 37 -16.76 8.15 3.16
C VAL A 37 -17.11 9.57 3.62
N GLU A 38 -18.22 10.12 3.13
CA GLU A 38 -18.69 11.45 3.53
C GLU A 38 -19.01 11.51 5.03
N ALA A 39 -19.67 10.47 5.56
CA ALA A 39 -19.99 10.37 6.99
C ALA A 39 -18.75 10.21 7.88
N MET A 40 -17.64 9.66 7.35
CA MET A 40 -16.38 9.45 8.07
C MET A 40 -15.45 10.68 8.07
N LEU A 41 -15.76 11.73 7.34
CA LEU A 41 -14.88 12.89 7.20
C LEU A 41 -14.42 13.51 8.55
N PRO A 42 -15.29 13.63 9.58
CA PRO A 42 -14.84 14.09 10.91
C PRO A 42 -13.81 13.18 11.56
N GLN A 43 -13.93 11.87 11.39
CA GLN A 43 -13.02 10.85 11.93
C GLN A 43 -11.69 10.88 11.17
N ILE A 44 -11.72 10.96 9.84
CA ILE A 44 -10.53 11.12 8.99
C ILE A 44 -9.76 12.37 9.42
N LYS A 45 -10.46 13.49 9.64
CA LYS A 45 -9.84 14.74 10.08
C LYS A 45 -9.16 14.63 11.44
N ARG A 46 -9.76 13.90 12.38
CA ARG A 46 -9.16 13.66 13.71
C ARG A 46 -7.97 12.72 13.68
N ALA A 47 -7.96 11.81 12.72
CA ALA A 47 -6.93 10.80 12.56
C ALA A 47 -5.65 11.34 11.91
N LEU A 48 -5.76 12.37 11.06
CA LEU A 48 -4.61 12.95 10.36
C LEU A 48 -3.55 13.49 11.33
N PRO A 49 -2.24 13.29 11.05
CA PRO A 49 -1.18 13.96 11.78
C PRO A 49 -1.37 15.48 11.74
N ALA A 50 -1.05 16.16 12.84
CA ALA A 50 -1.30 17.61 12.98
C ALA A 50 -0.65 18.48 11.89
N HIS A 51 0.45 18.00 11.30
CA HIS A 51 1.18 18.68 10.23
C HIS A 51 0.66 18.34 8.82
N VAL A 52 -0.25 17.36 8.70
CA VAL A 52 -0.82 16.90 7.42
C VAL A 52 -2.26 17.41 7.29
N GLY A 53 -2.46 18.39 6.41
CA GLY A 53 -3.80 18.84 6.03
C GLY A 53 -4.48 17.94 5.00
N GLY A 54 -5.75 18.20 4.69
CA GLY A 54 -6.40 17.65 3.51
C GLY A 54 -7.31 16.44 3.72
N ALA A 55 -8.03 16.35 4.85
CA ALA A 55 -9.09 15.35 5.05
C ALA A 55 -10.08 15.29 3.87
N ASP A 56 -10.51 16.46 3.37
CA ASP A 56 -11.39 16.58 2.21
C ASP A 56 -10.73 16.07 0.90
N ARG A 57 -9.40 16.14 0.80
CA ARG A 57 -8.66 15.59 -0.34
C ARG A 57 -8.58 14.07 -0.23
N ILE A 58 -8.25 13.52 0.94
CA ILE A 58 -8.25 12.06 1.18
C ILE A 58 -9.62 11.45 0.90
N ALA A 59 -10.69 12.05 1.42
CA ALA A 59 -12.05 11.58 1.14
C ALA A 59 -12.38 11.62 -0.36
N ARG A 60 -12.06 12.71 -1.07
CA ARG A 60 -12.27 12.81 -2.53
C ARG A 60 -11.48 11.78 -3.33
N ILE A 61 -10.23 11.52 -2.95
CA ILE A 61 -9.41 10.49 -3.61
C ILE A 61 -10.02 9.11 -3.34
N ALA A 62 -10.40 8.80 -2.10
CA ALA A 62 -11.06 7.53 -1.77
C ALA A 62 -12.36 7.32 -2.58
N LEU A 63 -13.18 8.37 -2.76
CA LEU A 63 -14.36 8.34 -3.64
C LEU A 63 -14.01 8.07 -5.11
N THR A 64 -12.86 8.58 -5.56
CA THR A 64 -12.34 8.32 -6.92
C THR A 64 -11.90 6.86 -7.06
N GLU A 65 -11.16 6.34 -6.07
CA GLU A 65 -10.70 4.94 -6.09
C GLU A 65 -11.86 3.95 -6.08
N LEU A 66 -12.95 4.22 -5.33
CA LEU A 66 -14.16 3.40 -5.35
C LEU A 66 -14.75 3.22 -6.77
N ARG A 67 -14.50 4.16 -7.68
CA ARG A 67 -14.96 4.09 -9.08
C ARG A 67 -13.92 3.47 -10.00
N ARG A 68 -12.64 3.60 -9.67
CA ARG A 68 -11.52 3.20 -10.53
C ARG A 68 -11.08 1.75 -10.29
N VAL A 69 -11.08 1.32 -9.04
CA VAL A 69 -10.58 0.00 -8.62
C VAL A 69 -11.74 -0.99 -8.69
N GLU A 70 -11.58 -2.03 -9.51
CA GLU A 70 -12.57 -3.08 -9.71
C GLU A 70 -12.85 -3.80 -8.38
N HIS A 71 -14.13 -4.06 -8.11
CA HIS A 71 -14.66 -4.65 -6.87
C HIS A 71 -14.42 -3.88 -5.57
N LEU A 72 -13.75 -2.71 -5.59
CA LEU A 72 -13.53 -1.94 -4.35
C LEU A 72 -14.84 -1.41 -3.77
N ALA A 73 -15.79 -1.00 -4.62
CA ALA A 73 -17.12 -0.57 -4.20
C ALA A 73 -17.99 -1.70 -3.60
N GLU A 74 -17.64 -2.96 -3.85
CA GLU A 74 -18.33 -4.16 -3.36
C GLU A 74 -17.72 -4.70 -2.05
N ALA A 75 -16.59 -4.11 -1.62
CA ALA A 75 -15.91 -4.55 -0.41
C ALA A 75 -16.71 -4.22 0.87
N THR A 76 -16.41 -4.96 1.93
CA THR A 76 -17.06 -4.73 3.24
C THR A 76 -16.75 -3.32 3.74
N GLN A 77 -17.77 -2.67 4.31
CA GLN A 77 -17.66 -1.31 4.83
C GLN A 77 -16.61 -1.22 5.93
N GLU A 78 -16.51 -2.26 6.77
CA GLU A 78 -15.57 -2.36 7.88
C GLU A 78 -14.11 -2.40 7.40
N SER A 79 -13.80 -3.23 6.39
CA SER A 79 -12.43 -3.34 5.87
C SER A 79 -12.00 -2.08 5.12
N PHE A 80 -12.92 -1.49 4.34
CA PHE A 80 -12.67 -0.22 3.67
C PHE A 80 -12.43 0.91 4.68
N ALA A 81 -13.25 0.99 5.74
CA ALA A 81 -13.08 1.96 6.82
C ALA A 81 -11.71 1.83 7.50
N GLY A 82 -11.32 0.61 7.89
CA GLY A 82 -10.05 0.35 8.55
C GLY A 82 -8.85 0.70 7.68
N ALA A 83 -8.89 0.38 6.39
CA ALA A 83 -7.84 0.73 5.45
C ALA A 83 -7.74 2.25 5.25
N LEU A 84 -8.87 2.94 5.04
CA LEU A 84 -8.91 4.40 4.86
C LEU A 84 -8.45 5.16 6.12
N MET A 85 -8.86 4.69 7.30
CA MET A 85 -8.40 5.27 8.56
C MET A 85 -6.91 5.06 8.76
N THR A 86 -6.37 3.90 8.40
CA THR A 86 -4.92 3.66 8.43
C THR A 86 -4.17 4.64 7.53
N CYS A 87 -4.64 4.87 6.29
CA CYS A 87 -4.07 5.90 5.42
C CYS A 87 -4.11 7.29 6.07
N ALA A 88 -5.26 7.69 6.63
CA ALA A 88 -5.40 8.98 7.29
C ALA A 88 -4.43 9.14 8.46
N GLN A 89 -4.31 8.12 9.31
CA GLN A 89 -3.42 8.15 10.48
C GLN A 89 -1.94 8.21 10.10
N LEU A 90 -1.57 7.61 8.97
CA LEU A 90 -0.21 7.67 8.41
C LEU A 90 0.03 8.92 7.57
N GLY A 91 -0.99 9.75 7.35
CA GLY A 91 -0.89 10.90 6.45
C GLY A 91 -0.63 10.50 4.98
N LEU A 92 -1.06 9.30 4.58
CA LEU A 92 -0.90 8.76 3.23
C LEU A 92 -2.16 8.93 2.41
N GLU A 93 -1.98 9.17 1.11
CA GLU A 93 -3.07 9.27 0.16
C GLU A 93 -3.50 7.89 -0.34
N PRO A 94 -4.77 7.51 -0.15
CA PRO A 94 -5.30 6.23 -0.60
C PRO A 94 -5.61 6.30 -2.10
N GLY A 95 -4.60 6.14 -2.95
CA GLY A 95 -4.80 6.14 -4.39
C GLY A 95 -3.54 5.84 -5.17
N GLY A 96 -3.69 5.06 -6.24
CA GLY A 96 -2.56 4.66 -7.08
C GLY A 96 -1.89 5.79 -7.86
N VAL A 97 -2.51 6.97 -7.94
CA VAL A 97 -1.94 8.14 -8.64
C VAL A 97 -0.76 8.74 -7.88
N SER A 98 -0.86 8.90 -6.55
CA SER A 98 0.26 9.39 -5.73
C SER A 98 1.30 8.29 -5.47
N GLY A 99 0.91 7.02 -5.64
CA GLY A 99 1.77 5.87 -5.35
C GLY A 99 2.10 5.72 -3.86
N GLU A 100 1.34 6.38 -2.98
CA GLU A 100 1.57 6.37 -1.53
C GLU A 100 0.97 5.15 -0.83
N ALA A 101 -0.29 4.86 -1.13
CA ALA A 101 -1.03 3.73 -0.57
C ALA A 101 -2.07 3.21 -1.57
N TYR A 102 -2.25 1.90 -1.62
CA TYR A 102 -3.20 1.22 -2.50
C TYR A 102 -4.27 0.52 -1.66
N LEU A 103 -5.53 0.77 -1.99
CA LEU A 103 -6.68 0.07 -1.42
C LEU A 103 -7.06 -1.06 -2.38
N LEU A 104 -6.73 -2.29 -2.03
CA LEU A 104 -6.87 -3.43 -2.92
C LEU A 104 -7.93 -4.40 -2.39
N PRO A 105 -8.96 -4.73 -3.19
CA PRO A 105 -9.96 -5.71 -2.80
C PRO A 105 -9.43 -7.14 -2.98
N PHE A 106 -9.65 -7.97 -1.95
CA PHE A 106 -9.35 -9.39 -1.92
C PHE A 106 -10.63 -10.16 -1.64
N TYR A 107 -10.91 -11.19 -2.42
CA TYR A 107 -12.06 -12.04 -2.13
C TYR A 107 -11.76 -12.97 -0.97
N SER A 108 -12.46 -12.77 0.16
CA SER A 108 -12.30 -13.58 1.36
C SER A 108 -13.33 -14.69 1.38
N LYS A 109 -12.88 -15.94 1.19
CA LYS A 109 -13.76 -17.13 1.23
C LYS A 109 -14.43 -17.31 2.59
N LYS A 110 -13.79 -16.84 3.67
CA LYS A 110 -14.28 -16.91 5.06
C LYS A 110 -15.52 -16.04 5.28
N VAL A 111 -15.48 -14.78 4.82
CA VAL A 111 -16.63 -13.85 4.95
C VAL A 111 -17.53 -13.81 3.71
N ARG A 112 -17.11 -14.48 2.63
CA ARG A 112 -17.82 -14.56 1.33
C ARG A 112 -18.10 -13.18 0.71
N ALA A 113 -17.17 -12.25 0.91
CA ALA A 113 -17.23 -10.88 0.42
C ALA A 113 -15.82 -10.39 0.07
N TYR A 114 -15.75 -9.28 -0.67
CA TYR A 114 -14.49 -8.57 -0.87
C TYR A 114 -14.09 -7.84 0.41
N GLU A 115 -12.83 -7.92 0.78
CA GLU A 115 -12.25 -7.16 1.88
C GLU A 115 -11.10 -6.30 1.36
N VAL A 116 -10.94 -5.10 1.91
CA VAL A 116 -9.90 -4.17 1.50
C VAL A 116 -8.63 -4.41 2.30
N GLN A 117 -7.55 -4.69 1.57
CA GLN A 117 -6.20 -4.75 2.07
C GLN A 117 -5.48 -3.45 1.72
N LEU A 118 -4.85 -2.85 2.72
CA LEU A 118 -3.95 -1.71 2.50
C LEU A 118 -2.59 -2.25 2.06
N VAL A 119 -2.07 -1.71 0.95
CA VAL A 119 -0.69 -1.95 0.53
C VAL A 119 0.03 -0.63 0.45
N LEU A 120 1.12 -0.49 1.21
CA LEU A 120 1.95 0.70 1.18
C LEU A 120 2.73 0.77 -0.12
N GLY A 121 2.59 1.91 -0.79
CA GLY A 121 3.36 2.22 -1.96
C GLY A 121 4.76 2.70 -1.62
N TYR A 122 5.64 2.65 -2.62
CA TYR A 122 7.03 3.07 -2.48
C TYR A 122 7.15 4.55 -2.13
N GLN A 123 6.34 5.41 -2.74
CA GLN A 123 6.32 6.84 -2.41
C GLN A 123 5.82 7.07 -0.98
N GLY A 124 4.88 6.23 -0.51
CA GLY A 124 4.38 6.28 0.86
C GLY A 124 5.46 5.89 1.86
N MET A 125 6.24 4.85 1.55
CA MET A 125 7.42 4.48 2.35
C MET A 125 8.42 5.63 2.41
N ILE A 126 8.83 6.21 1.28
CA ILE A 126 9.75 7.36 1.25
C ILE A 126 9.21 8.52 2.09
N LYS A 127 7.93 8.87 1.93
CA LYS A 127 7.27 9.93 2.69
C LYS A 127 7.33 9.66 4.20
N LEU A 128 7.00 8.44 4.63
CA LEU A 128 7.09 8.05 6.04
C LEU A 128 8.52 8.09 6.57
N PHE A 129 9.52 7.71 5.76
CA PHE A 129 10.92 7.86 6.14
C PHE A 129 11.26 9.32 6.40
N TRP A 130 10.93 10.23 5.48
CA TRP A 130 11.25 11.66 5.66
C TRP A 130 10.46 12.37 6.76
N GLN A 131 9.34 11.80 7.20
CA GLN A 131 8.63 12.27 8.41
C GLN A 131 9.33 11.85 9.71
N HIS A 132 10.26 10.89 9.66
CA HIS A 132 10.96 10.41 10.84
C HIS A 132 11.99 11.46 11.32
N PRO A 133 12.03 11.83 12.62
CA PRO A 133 12.94 12.85 13.13
C PRO A 133 14.43 12.55 12.92
N LEU A 134 14.78 11.25 12.84
CA LEU A 134 16.15 10.82 12.55
C LEU A 134 16.47 10.69 11.06
N ALA A 135 15.56 10.96 10.12
CA ALA A 135 15.88 10.82 8.69
C ALA A 135 16.90 11.86 8.24
N ALA A 136 17.97 11.41 7.57
CA ALA A 136 18.99 12.29 7.03
C ALA A 136 19.33 12.02 5.55
N GLY A 137 19.17 10.79 5.07
CA GLY A 137 19.38 10.46 3.66
C GLY A 137 18.79 9.11 3.29
N LEU A 138 18.27 8.98 2.08
CA LEU A 138 17.77 7.73 1.51
C LEU A 138 18.10 7.72 0.02
N ASP A 139 18.86 6.72 -0.41
CA ASP A 139 19.31 6.58 -1.79
C ASP A 139 19.15 5.14 -2.26
N SER A 140 18.98 4.95 -3.57
CA SER A 140 19.04 3.63 -4.18
C SER A 140 19.63 3.68 -5.58
N HIS A 141 20.50 2.72 -5.88
CA HIS A 141 21.27 2.70 -7.12
C HIS A 141 21.36 1.29 -7.69
N THR A 142 21.55 1.25 -9.00
CA THR A 142 21.95 0.06 -9.76
C THR A 142 23.46 0.06 -9.87
N VAL A 143 24.07 -1.12 -9.70
CA VAL A 143 25.48 -1.40 -9.93
C VAL A 143 25.60 -2.19 -11.22
N TYR A 144 26.52 -1.77 -12.08
CA TYR A 144 26.78 -2.40 -13.37
C TYR A 144 28.15 -3.10 -13.37
N GLU A 145 28.36 -4.02 -14.32
CA GLU A 145 29.60 -4.81 -14.46
C GLU A 145 30.89 -3.98 -14.48
N GLY A 146 30.83 -2.77 -15.05
CA GLY A 146 31.97 -1.86 -15.13
C GLY A 146 32.23 -1.03 -13.88
N ASP A 147 31.31 -1.01 -12.92
CA ASP A 147 31.41 -0.17 -11.71
C ASP A 147 32.43 -0.76 -10.72
N GLU A 148 33.13 0.09 -9.97
CA GLU A 148 33.88 -0.40 -8.80
C GLU A 148 32.91 -0.48 -7.62
N PHE A 149 32.56 -1.70 -7.23
CA PHE A 149 31.61 -1.96 -6.16
C PHE A 149 32.15 -2.94 -5.13
N ASP A 150 32.12 -2.54 -3.86
CA ASP A 150 32.59 -3.34 -2.73
C ASP A 150 31.70 -3.09 -1.51
N TYR A 151 31.39 -4.15 -0.76
CA TYR A 151 30.56 -4.07 0.44
C TYR A 151 30.91 -5.15 1.45
N GLU A 152 30.75 -4.82 2.73
CA GLU A 152 31.02 -5.73 3.85
C GLU A 152 29.87 -5.66 4.86
N TYR A 153 29.32 -6.82 5.22
CA TYR A 153 28.40 -6.98 6.34
C TYR A 153 29.20 -7.41 7.58
N GLY A 154 29.60 -6.43 8.39
CA GLY A 154 30.34 -6.65 9.64
C GLY A 154 29.73 -5.85 10.79
N LEU A 155 30.44 -5.79 11.92
CA LEU A 155 30.08 -4.88 13.03
C LEU A 155 30.14 -3.40 12.60
N GLU A 156 30.98 -3.11 11.61
CA GLU A 156 31.09 -1.81 10.93
C GLU A 156 30.82 -2.01 9.44
N PRO A 157 29.55 -1.98 9.01
CA PRO A 157 29.20 -2.20 7.61
C PRO A 157 29.83 -1.14 6.70
N LYS A 158 30.31 -1.56 5.53
CA LYS A 158 30.87 -0.68 4.51
C LYS A 158 30.19 -0.91 3.18
N LEU A 159 29.99 0.18 2.43
CA LEU A 159 29.53 0.13 1.05
C LEU A 159 30.26 1.23 0.27
N ARG A 160 30.94 0.82 -0.80
CA ARG A 160 31.63 1.71 -1.74
C ARG A 160 31.14 1.42 -3.14
N HIS A 161 30.67 2.45 -3.82
CA HIS A 161 30.23 2.37 -5.20
C HIS A 161 30.82 3.55 -5.99
N ILE A 162 31.61 3.24 -7.03
CA ILE A 162 32.09 4.23 -8.00
C ILE A 162 31.55 3.85 -9.38
N PRO A 163 30.58 4.60 -9.90
CA PRO A 163 30.00 4.32 -11.21
C PRO A 163 31.00 4.49 -12.35
N ALA A 164 31.01 3.54 -13.27
CA ALA A 164 31.65 3.68 -14.56
C ALA A 164 30.92 4.73 -15.41
N ARG A 165 31.69 5.39 -16.30
CA ARG A 165 31.18 6.43 -17.19
C ARG A 165 30.96 5.89 -18.60
N GLY A 166 29.92 6.41 -19.25
CA GLY A 166 29.65 6.12 -20.67
C GLY A 166 29.33 4.66 -20.94
N SER A 167 29.85 4.14 -22.06
CA SER A 167 29.57 2.79 -22.55
C SER A 167 30.20 1.66 -21.72
N ALA A 168 31.03 1.98 -20.73
CA ALA A 168 31.74 0.99 -19.92
C ALA A 168 30.87 0.31 -18.84
N LYS A 169 29.64 0.77 -18.61
CA LYS A 169 28.77 0.24 -17.53
C LYS A 169 28.49 -1.26 -17.68
N GLY A 170 28.14 -1.73 -18.87
CA GLY A 170 27.76 -3.13 -19.06
C GLY A 170 26.36 -3.43 -18.48
N ARG A 171 26.15 -4.68 -18.04
CA ARG A 171 24.84 -5.13 -17.51
C ARG A 171 24.71 -4.84 -16.00
N PRO A 172 23.48 -4.70 -15.47
CA PRO A 172 23.25 -4.67 -14.03
C PRO A 172 23.74 -5.95 -13.35
N THR A 173 24.39 -5.82 -12.19
CA THR A 173 24.88 -6.94 -11.38
C THR A 173 24.26 -6.95 -9.99
N HIS A 174 24.10 -5.77 -9.40
CA HIS A 174 23.52 -5.59 -8.07
C HIS A 174 22.63 -4.35 -8.03
N TYR A 175 21.78 -4.31 -7.03
CA TYR A 175 20.99 -3.15 -6.65
C TYR A 175 21.17 -2.93 -5.16
N TYR A 176 21.25 -1.68 -4.73
CA TYR A 176 21.31 -1.39 -3.30
C TYR A 176 20.48 -0.18 -2.93
N ALA A 177 20.12 -0.13 -1.65
CA ALA A 177 19.55 1.03 -1.00
C ALA A 177 20.35 1.35 0.27
N VAL A 178 20.55 2.64 0.53
CA VAL A 178 21.24 3.18 1.71
C VAL A 178 20.30 4.14 2.41
N ALA A 179 20.27 4.07 3.74
CA ALA A 179 19.68 5.09 4.57
C ALA A 179 20.68 5.60 5.59
N ARG A 180 20.64 6.91 5.83
CA ARG A 180 21.43 7.63 6.82
C ARG A 180 20.50 8.30 7.82
N LEU A 181 20.90 8.23 9.07
CA LEU A 181 20.19 8.80 10.18
C LEU A 181 20.96 9.99 10.76
N ALA A 182 20.23 10.98 11.27
CA ALA A 182 20.78 12.21 11.84
C ALA A 182 21.66 11.95 13.08
N ASN A 183 21.47 10.80 13.75
CA ASN A 183 22.29 10.37 14.88
C ASN A 183 23.60 9.66 14.47
N GLY A 184 23.95 9.66 13.18
CA GLY A 184 25.13 8.99 12.64
C GLY A 184 24.93 7.51 12.31
N GLY A 185 23.76 6.93 12.60
CA GLY A 185 23.42 5.57 12.19
C GLY A 185 23.26 5.45 10.68
N ASN A 186 23.65 4.31 10.13
CA ASN A 186 23.48 3.99 8.72
C ASN A 186 23.03 2.53 8.56
N ALA A 187 22.28 2.27 7.49
CA ALA A 187 21.85 0.94 7.13
C ALA A 187 21.83 0.83 5.61
N PHE A 188 22.19 -0.33 5.08
CA PHE A 188 22.08 -0.59 3.66
C PHE A 188 21.67 -2.03 3.39
N VAL A 189 21.07 -2.24 2.23
CA VAL A 189 20.74 -3.56 1.69
C VAL A 189 21.31 -3.61 0.28
N VAL A 190 21.98 -4.71 -0.05
CA VAL A 190 22.42 -5.05 -1.40
C VAL A 190 21.67 -6.32 -1.78
N LEU A 191 21.16 -6.36 -3.01
CA LEU A 191 20.59 -7.54 -3.64
C LEU A 191 21.29 -7.73 -4.97
N ASP A 192 21.73 -8.94 -5.28
CA ASP A 192 22.13 -9.26 -6.64
C ASP A 192 20.91 -9.45 -7.55
N VAL A 193 21.14 -9.60 -8.87
CA VAL A 193 20.06 -9.83 -9.83
C VAL A 193 19.26 -11.11 -9.51
N GLU A 194 19.89 -12.15 -8.96
CA GLU A 194 19.24 -13.42 -8.65
C GLU A 194 18.29 -13.29 -7.46
N ASP A 195 18.68 -12.55 -6.43
CA ASP A 195 17.86 -12.19 -5.28
C ASP A 195 16.63 -11.40 -5.70
N VAL A 196 16.82 -10.41 -6.59
CA VAL A 196 15.71 -9.61 -7.15
C VAL A 196 14.76 -10.51 -7.94
N GLU A 197 15.28 -11.41 -8.79
CA GLU A 197 14.45 -12.37 -9.51
C GLU A 197 13.71 -13.34 -8.58
N ALA A 198 14.35 -13.78 -7.50
CA ALA A 198 13.72 -14.65 -6.51
C ALA A 198 12.56 -13.95 -5.78
N ILE A 199 12.66 -12.63 -5.55
CA ILE A 199 11.56 -11.82 -5.01
C ILE A 199 10.49 -11.59 -6.08
N ARG A 200 10.89 -11.24 -7.32
CA ARG A 200 9.99 -11.03 -8.45
C ARG A 200 9.10 -12.24 -8.68
N LYS A 201 9.67 -13.47 -8.66
CA LYS A 201 8.92 -14.72 -8.86
C LYS A 201 7.82 -14.98 -7.83
N ARG A 202 7.93 -14.41 -6.62
CA ARG A 202 6.90 -14.49 -5.56
C ARG A 202 5.81 -13.45 -5.74
N SER A 203 6.05 -12.41 -6.55
CA SER A 203 5.06 -11.39 -6.87
C SER A 203 3.97 -11.95 -7.79
N LYS A 204 2.73 -11.56 -7.55
CA LYS A 204 1.61 -11.84 -8.47
C LYS A 204 1.76 -11.06 -9.79
N ALA A 205 2.44 -9.92 -9.77
CA ALA A 205 2.70 -9.08 -10.95
C ALA A 205 4.04 -9.41 -11.65
N LYS A 206 4.62 -10.59 -11.43
CA LYS A 206 5.95 -10.95 -11.95
C LYS A 206 6.06 -10.81 -13.47
N ASP A 207 5.00 -11.18 -14.19
CA ASP A 207 4.98 -11.21 -15.65
C ASP A 207 4.24 -10.02 -16.26
N PHE A 208 3.92 -8.98 -15.48
CA PHE A 208 3.10 -7.85 -15.95
C PHE A 208 3.63 -6.50 -15.45
N GLY A 209 3.36 -5.45 -16.23
CA GLY A 209 3.61 -4.07 -15.82
C GLY A 209 5.10 -3.70 -15.71
N PRO A 210 5.47 -2.84 -14.75
CA PRO A 210 6.82 -2.26 -14.63
C PRO A 210 7.97 -3.26 -14.51
N TRP A 211 7.71 -4.52 -14.16
CA TRP A 211 8.75 -5.56 -14.17
C TRP A 211 9.26 -5.89 -15.59
N GLN A 212 8.51 -5.55 -16.64
CA GLN A 212 8.94 -5.70 -18.03
C GLN A 212 9.52 -4.41 -18.60
N THR A 213 8.92 -3.25 -18.30
CA THR A 213 9.31 -1.96 -18.90
C THR A 213 10.40 -1.24 -18.11
N ASP A 214 10.41 -1.38 -16.78
CA ASP A 214 11.19 -0.58 -15.84
C ASP A 214 11.85 -1.46 -14.76
N TYR A 215 12.51 -2.54 -15.19
CA TYR A 215 13.08 -3.55 -14.31
C TYR A 215 13.99 -2.97 -13.22
N ASP A 216 14.93 -2.10 -13.60
CA ASP A 216 15.88 -1.48 -12.68
C ASP A 216 15.19 -0.62 -11.62
N ALA A 217 14.13 0.09 -11.98
CA ALA A 217 13.33 0.85 -11.03
C ALA A 217 12.62 -0.07 -10.03
N MET A 218 12.11 -1.21 -10.49
CA MET A 218 11.46 -2.21 -9.65
C MET A 218 12.46 -2.93 -8.72
N ALA A 219 13.66 -3.21 -9.20
CA ALA A 219 14.74 -3.77 -8.40
C ALA A 219 15.20 -2.80 -7.30
N ARG A 220 15.39 -1.52 -7.63
CA ARG A 220 15.70 -0.47 -6.64
C ARG A 220 14.58 -0.29 -5.61
N LYS A 221 13.32 -0.25 -6.05
CA LYS A 221 12.15 -0.26 -5.15
C LYS A 221 12.17 -1.45 -4.20
N THR A 222 12.56 -2.63 -4.69
CA THR A 222 12.68 -3.84 -3.87
C THR A 222 13.75 -3.68 -2.80
N CYS A 223 14.92 -3.13 -3.13
CA CYS A 223 15.97 -2.84 -2.15
C CYS A 223 15.48 -1.90 -1.05
N VAL A 224 14.77 -0.84 -1.42
CA VAL A 224 14.20 0.09 -0.44
C VAL A 224 13.17 -0.61 0.45
N ARG A 225 12.25 -1.43 -0.09
CA ARG A 225 11.31 -2.21 0.75
C ARG A 225 12.03 -3.11 1.76
N GLN A 226 13.16 -3.72 1.39
CA GLN A 226 13.94 -4.52 2.33
C GLN A 226 14.65 -3.65 3.38
N LEU A 227 15.24 -2.53 2.96
CA LEU A 227 15.90 -1.58 3.85
C LEU A 227 14.93 -1.05 4.93
N PHE A 228 13.69 -0.74 4.57
CA PHE A 228 12.66 -0.27 5.51
C PHE A 228 12.37 -1.26 6.65
N LYS A 229 12.67 -2.55 6.49
CA LYS A 229 12.52 -3.54 7.56
C LYS A 229 13.58 -3.36 8.65
N LEU A 230 14.76 -2.87 8.29
CA LEU A 230 15.91 -2.70 9.17
C LEU A 230 15.91 -1.36 9.92
N LEU A 231 15.29 -0.32 9.34
CA LEU A 231 15.33 1.01 9.90
C LEU A 231 14.59 1.11 11.24
N PRO A 232 15.06 1.97 12.17
CA PRO A 232 14.29 2.33 13.34
C PRO A 232 12.98 2.94 12.86
N LYS A 233 11.88 2.36 13.32
CA LYS A 233 10.54 2.79 12.93
C LYS A 233 10.05 3.73 14.02
N SER A 234 9.56 4.91 13.64
CA SER A 234 8.71 5.66 14.56
C SER A 234 7.49 4.80 14.93
N ALA A 235 6.79 5.16 16.00
CA ALA A 235 5.56 4.45 16.35
C ALA A 235 4.56 4.44 15.18
N GLU A 236 4.49 5.52 14.39
CA GLU A 236 3.66 5.58 13.18
C GLU A 236 4.14 4.61 12.09
N LEU A 237 5.45 4.58 11.78
CA LEU A 237 5.99 3.68 10.76
C LEU A 237 5.92 2.21 11.18
N ALA A 238 6.07 1.90 12.47
CA ALA A 238 5.94 0.55 13.00
C ALA A 238 4.50 0.04 12.80
N ARG A 239 3.51 0.90 13.09
CA ARG A 239 2.09 0.62 12.79
C ARG A 239 1.87 0.46 11.29
N ALA A 240 2.43 1.34 10.46
CA ALA A 240 2.32 1.25 9.00
C ALA A 240 2.75 -0.12 8.49
N VAL A 241 3.91 -0.60 8.93
CA VAL A 241 4.44 -1.91 8.55
C VAL A 241 3.59 -3.07 9.09
N ALA A 242 3.02 -2.94 10.29
CA ALA A 242 2.15 -3.97 10.87
C ALA A 242 0.80 -4.10 10.14
N HIS A 243 0.34 -3.03 9.49
CA HIS A 243 -0.90 -3.02 8.71
C HIS A 243 -0.68 -3.21 7.21
N ASP A 244 0.56 -3.08 6.72
CA ASP A 244 0.92 -3.34 5.33
C ASP A 244 0.59 -4.79 4.95
N GLU A 245 -0.12 -4.95 3.85
CA GLU A 245 -0.56 -6.24 3.33
C GLU A 245 -1.48 -7.03 4.28
N THR A 246 -2.18 -6.34 5.20
CA THR A 246 -3.18 -6.94 6.09
C THR A 246 -4.56 -6.29 5.94
N VAL A 247 -5.59 -6.95 6.48
CA VAL A 247 -6.94 -6.40 6.55
C VAL A 247 -7.28 -5.99 7.97
N ARG A 248 -7.64 -4.71 8.10
CA ARG A 248 -8.11 -4.10 9.33
C ARG A 248 -9.62 -3.85 9.22
N ARG A 249 -10.39 -4.45 10.11
CA ARG A 249 -11.86 -4.26 10.18
C ARG A 249 -12.30 -3.26 11.25
N ASP A 250 -11.39 -2.91 12.16
CA ASP A 250 -11.64 -1.94 13.21
C ASP A 250 -11.21 -0.53 12.77
N ALA A 251 -12.18 0.37 12.57
CA ALA A 251 -11.93 1.75 12.14
C ALA A 251 -11.69 2.73 13.31
N THR A 252 -11.69 2.26 14.56
CA THR A 252 -11.39 3.10 15.73
C THR A 252 -9.93 3.56 15.73
N PRO A 253 -9.59 4.74 16.27
CA PRO A 253 -8.19 5.18 16.34
C PRO A 253 -7.25 4.15 16.99
N GLU A 254 -7.72 3.46 18.02
CA GLU A 254 -7.01 2.43 18.80
C GLU A 254 -6.75 1.15 17.99
N GLY A 255 -7.54 0.89 16.95
CA GLY A 255 -7.39 -0.28 16.07
C GLY A 255 -6.06 -0.34 15.31
N LEU A 256 -5.23 0.72 15.31
CA LEU A 256 -3.86 0.65 14.77
C LEU A 256 -2.89 -0.14 15.62
N ASP A 257 -3.10 -0.19 16.93
CA ASP A 257 -2.18 -0.86 17.84
C ASP A 257 -2.40 -2.39 17.84
N VAL A 258 -3.43 -2.87 17.13
CA VAL A 258 -3.71 -4.29 16.88
C VAL A 258 -3.29 -4.61 15.44
N PRO A 259 -2.38 -5.57 15.19
CA PRO A 259 -2.03 -5.99 13.84
C PRO A 259 -3.26 -6.47 13.06
N GLY A 260 -3.34 -6.12 11.77
CA GLY A 260 -4.42 -6.60 10.91
C GLY A 260 -4.36 -8.11 10.69
N GLU A 261 -5.47 -8.68 10.19
CA GLU A 261 -5.51 -10.10 9.83
C GLU A 261 -4.94 -10.31 8.42
N TYR A 262 -4.03 -11.27 8.28
CA TYR A 262 -3.62 -11.76 6.96
C TYR A 262 -4.77 -12.51 6.30
N LEU A 263 -5.04 -12.19 5.04
CA LEU A 263 -6.04 -12.91 4.25
C LEU A 263 -5.39 -13.97 3.36
N GLU A 264 -5.86 -15.21 3.51
CA GLU A 264 -5.71 -16.25 2.49
C GLU A 264 -6.75 -16.02 1.37
N GLY A 265 -6.55 -14.96 0.60
CA GLY A 265 -7.45 -14.50 -0.45
C GLY A 265 -6.77 -14.41 -1.83
N GLU A 266 -7.58 -14.47 -2.87
CA GLU A 266 -7.14 -14.13 -4.22
C GLU A 266 -7.31 -12.62 -4.41
N MET A 267 -6.23 -11.98 -4.87
CA MET A 267 -6.25 -10.55 -5.19
C MET A 267 -6.99 -10.42 -6.52
N VAL A 268 -7.94 -9.48 -6.60
CA VAL A 268 -8.54 -9.14 -7.89
C VAL A 268 -7.46 -8.48 -8.75
N GLU A 269 -7.18 -9.06 -9.92
CA GLU A 269 -6.34 -8.40 -10.91
C GLU A 269 -7.05 -7.11 -11.34
N GLN A 270 -6.41 -5.98 -11.05
CA GLN A 270 -6.94 -4.69 -11.46
C GLN A 270 -6.63 -4.52 -12.95
N PRO A 271 -7.60 -4.11 -13.79
CA PRO A 271 -7.31 -3.79 -15.17
C PRO A 271 -6.20 -2.76 -15.19
N VAL A 272 -5.12 -3.05 -15.92
CA VAL A 272 -4.04 -2.09 -16.16
C VAL A 272 -4.68 -0.97 -16.98
N GLY A 273 -5.17 0.06 -16.30
CA GLY A 273 -5.85 1.17 -16.95
C GLY A 273 -4.95 1.75 -18.03
N GLN A 274 -5.50 1.95 -19.23
CA GLN A 274 -4.83 2.69 -20.31
C GLN A 274 -4.54 4.16 -19.89
N ASP A 275 -5.16 4.63 -18.81
CA ASP A 275 -4.92 5.94 -18.18
C ASP A 275 -4.07 5.83 -16.90
N GLY A 276 -3.46 4.65 -16.67
CA GLY A 276 -2.40 4.44 -15.71
C GLY A 276 -1.07 4.83 -16.31
N GLU A 277 -0.89 6.13 -16.57
CA GLU A 277 0.39 6.75 -16.24
C GLU A 277 0.58 6.47 -14.74
N GLN A 278 1.05 5.26 -14.39
CA GLN A 278 1.88 5.06 -13.23
C GLN A 278 3.02 6.01 -13.54
N ALA A 279 2.91 7.25 -13.06
CA ALA A 279 3.69 8.40 -13.50
C ALA A 279 5.07 7.87 -13.84
N ALA A 280 5.38 7.90 -15.14
CA ALA A 280 6.67 7.49 -15.68
C ALA A 280 7.68 8.05 -14.72
N VAL A 281 8.43 7.15 -14.07
CA VAL A 281 9.30 7.39 -12.92
C VAL A 281 9.94 8.76 -13.05
N GLU A 282 9.32 9.81 -12.49
CA GLU A 282 9.88 11.14 -12.61
C GLU A 282 11.17 11.09 -11.80
N ASP A 283 12.23 11.46 -12.51
CA ASP A 283 13.63 11.28 -12.21
C ASP A 283 13.93 11.17 -10.71
N VAL A 284 14.34 9.98 -10.27
CA VAL A 284 15.37 9.94 -9.21
C VAL A 284 16.52 10.77 -9.78
N PRO A 285 16.91 11.90 -9.16
CA PRO A 285 17.91 12.78 -9.73
C PRO A 285 19.14 11.96 -10.12
N THR A 286 19.45 11.97 -11.42
CA THR A 286 20.60 11.25 -11.99
C THR A 286 21.92 11.82 -11.48
N GLU A 287 21.90 13.05 -10.95
CA GLU A 287 23.03 13.71 -10.32
C GLU A 287 22.62 14.36 -9.00
N PHE A 288 23.33 14.00 -7.94
CA PHE A 288 23.20 14.53 -6.59
C PHE A 288 23.82 15.94 -6.49
N THR A 289 23.03 16.95 -6.13
CA THR A 289 23.46 18.36 -6.02
C THR A 289 23.85 18.80 -4.60
N GLY A 290 24.18 17.87 -3.71
CA GLY A 290 24.53 18.20 -2.32
C GLY A 290 23.35 18.11 -1.36
N TRP A 291 23.64 17.93 -0.07
CA TRP A 291 22.63 17.88 0.99
C TRP A 291 22.29 19.32 1.41
N PRO A 292 21.02 19.68 1.65
CA PRO A 292 20.74 20.85 2.47
C PRO A 292 21.35 20.61 3.85
N GLU A 293 22.17 21.55 4.32
CA GLU A 293 22.72 21.49 5.68
C GLU A 293 21.57 21.36 6.68
N ALA A 294 21.72 20.42 7.62
CA ALA A 294 20.80 20.30 8.73
C ALA A 294 20.73 21.66 9.44
N VAL A 295 19.56 22.29 9.42
CA VAL A 295 19.34 23.54 10.15
C VAL A 295 19.46 23.21 11.62
N GLU A 296 20.54 23.68 12.26
CA GLU A 296 20.69 23.53 13.71
C GLU A 296 19.48 24.18 14.40
N PRO A 297 18.89 23.52 15.41
CA PRO A 297 17.82 24.13 16.18
C PRO A 297 18.39 25.38 16.85
N ALA A 298 17.79 26.53 16.54
CA ALA A 298 18.16 27.82 17.12
C ALA A 298 18.33 27.67 18.64
N GLY A 299 19.57 27.87 19.09
CA GLY A 299 19.91 27.83 20.50
C GLY A 299 18.97 28.74 21.27
N SER A 300 18.39 28.19 22.34
CA SER A 300 17.69 28.97 23.34
C SER A 300 18.70 29.90 24.02
N ASP A 301 18.79 31.14 23.55
CA ASP A 301 19.41 32.22 24.33
C ASP A 301 18.47 32.54 25.51
N GLY A 302 18.66 31.77 26.57
CA GLY A 302 18.16 32.08 27.90
C GLY A 302 19.19 32.88 28.69
N GLY A 303 18.94 34.18 28.80
CA GLY A 303 19.13 34.92 30.05
C GLY A 303 20.43 35.69 30.25
N ALA A 304 20.31 37.02 30.22
CA ALA A 304 20.56 37.87 31.39
C ALA A 304 19.61 39.08 31.34
#